data_AF-A0AB36KIL8-F1
#
_entry.id   AF-A0AB36KIL8-F1
#
_cell.length_a   1.000
_cell.length_b   1.000
_cell.length_c   1.000
_cell.angle_alpha   90.00
_cell.angle_beta   90.00
_cell.angle_gamma   90.00
#
_symmetry.space_group_name_H-M   'P 1'
#
loop_
_entity.id
_entity.type
_entity.pdbx_description
1 polymer ?
#
loop_
_entity_poly.entity_id
_entity_poly.type
_entity_poly.pdbx_seq_one_letter_code
_entity_poly.pdbx_strand_id
1 'polypeptide(L)'
;QLYDGYVYVFDETAGTLHEYVASASDGHLSRIVWSDAHIGNDQRTGADEGQPFLLYPREHRLHIAFSPMQWTWRMCEHMRSHAPSRALWMKALDLASYCL
;
A
#
# COMPACT_ATOMS: atom_id res chain seq x y z
N GLN A 1 -17.49 -7.98 7.69
CA GLN A 1 -17.90 -6.85 6.84
C GLN A 1 -16.63 -6.26 6.24
N LEU A 2 -16.54 -6.14 4.91
CA LEU A 2 -15.41 -5.49 4.24
C LEU A 2 -15.66 -3.98 4.28
N TYR A 3 -14.61 -3.17 4.44
CA TYR A 3 -14.71 -1.71 4.50
C TYR A 3 -13.99 -1.11 3.31
N ASP A 4 -14.59 -0.09 2.70
CA ASP A 4 -13.88 0.77 1.75
C ASP A 4 -12.73 1.48 2.47
N GLY A 5 -11.65 1.72 1.76
CA GLY A 5 -10.50 2.40 2.33
C GLY A 5 -9.27 2.31 1.45
N TYR A 6 -8.12 2.25 2.11
CA TYR A 6 -6.82 2.31 1.47
C TYR A 6 -5.91 1.20 1.98
N VAL A 7 -5.21 0.57 1.05
CA VAL A 7 -4.17 -0.42 1.35
C VAL A 7 -2.83 0.18 0.92
N TYR A 8 -1.86 0.12 1.82
CA TYR A 8 -0.48 0.56 1.59
C TYR A 8 0.42 -0.66 1.62
N VAL A 9 1.24 -0.81 0.59
CA VAL A 9 2.24 -1.87 0.49
C VAL A 9 3.60 -1.22 0.32
N PHE A 10 4.46 -1.34 1.33
CA PHE A 10 5.86 -0.96 1.22
C PHE A 10 6.68 -2.19 0.84
N ASP A 11 7.27 -2.16 -0.35
CA ASP A 11 8.23 -3.16 -0.81
C ASP A 11 9.61 -2.79 -0.26
N GLU A 12 10.07 -3.54 0.74
CA GLU A 12 11.34 -3.26 1.40
C GLU A 12 12.53 -3.56 0.49
N THR A 13 12.39 -4.55 -0.39
CA THR A 13 13.43 -4.94 -1.35
C THR A 13 13.58 -3.88 -2.45
N ALA A 14 12.47 -3.37 -2.98
CA ALA A 14 12.47 -2.33 -4.01
C ALA A 14 12.59 -0.90 -3.45
N GLY A 15 12.32 -0.69 -2.16
CA GLY A 15 12.31 0.63 -1.52
C GLY A 15 11.13 1.52 -1.96
N THR A 16 10.03 0.92 -2.42
CA THR A 16 8.87 1.67 -2.95
C THR A 16 7.64 1.50 -2.07
N LEU A 17 6.84 2.57 -1.96
CA LEU A 17 5.52 2.52 -1.34
C LEU A 17 4.46 2.56 -2.44
N HIS A 18 3.56 1.59 -2.43
CA HIS A 18 2.41 1.54 -3.31
C HIS A 18 1.14 1.78 -2.51
N GLU A 19 0.23 2.52 -3.11
CA GLU A 19 -1.05 2.91 -2.54
C GLU A 19 -2.19 2.37 -3.41
N TYR A 20 -3.21 1.82 -2.77
CA TYR A 20 -4.37 1.24 -3.42
C TYR A 20 -5.64 1.73 -2.75
N VAL A 21 -6.67 2.02 -3.55
CA VAL A 21 -8.05 2.13 -3.07
C VAL A 21 -8.60 0.71 -2.97
N ALA A 22 -9.16 0.37 -1.80
CA ALA A 22 -9.84 -0.88 -1.56
C ALA A 22 -11.35 -0.66 -1.60
N SER A 23 -12.04 -1.42 -2.44
CA SER A 23 -13.51 -1.43 -2.52
C SER A 23 -14.06 -2.66 -1.80
N ALA A 24 -14.95 -2.42 -0.84
CA ALA A 24 -15.67 -3.46 -0.11
C ALA A 24 -16.72 -4.16 -0.98
N SER A 25 -17.21 -3.48 -2.02
CA SER A 25 -18.34 -3.91 -2.82
C SER A 25 -18.00 -5.06 -3.78
N ASP A 26 -16.79 -5.04 -4.33
CA ASP A 26 -16.27 -6.01 -5.30
C ASP A 26 -14.97 -6.67 -4.82
N GLY A 27 -14.38 -6.21 -3.71
CA GLY A 27 -13.10 -6.71 -3.19
C GLY A 27 -11.90 -6.30 -4.04
N HIS A 28 -12.06 -5.34 -4.94
CA HIS A 28 -10.99 -4.91 -5.84
C HIS A 28 -10.05 -3.88 -5.18
N LEU A 29 -8.80 -3.91 -5.64
CA LEU A 29 -7.74 -2.99 -5.30
C LEU A 29 -7.33 -2.21 -6.55
N SER A 30 -7.60 -0.91 -6.55
CA SER A 30 -7.22 0.01 -7.63
C SER A 30 -5.96 0.78 -7.24
N ARG A 31 -4.88 0.65 -8.02
CA ARG A 31 -3.60 1.29 -7.71
C ARG A 31 -3.65 2.79 -8.00
N ILE A 32 -3.28 3.61 -7.02
CA ILE A 32 -3.02 5.04 -7.24
C ILE A 32 -1.56 5.19 -7.66
N VAL A 33 -1.33 5.55 -8.92
CA VAL A 33 0.02 5.80 -9.44
C VAL A 33 0.41 7.24 -9.12
N TRP A 34 1.42 7.40 -8.28
CA TRP A 34 1.91 8.73 -7.90
C TRP A 34 2.62 9.42 -9.06
N SER A 35 2.42 10.72 -9.17
CA SER A 35 3.01 11.61 -10.17
C SER A 35 3.40 12.92 -9.48
N ASP A 36 4.09 13.81 -10.20
CA ASP A 36 4.51 15.10 -9.62
C ASP A 36 3.34 15.94 -9.09
N ALA A 37 2.15 15.79 -9.67
CA ALA A 37 0.93 16.45 -9.20
C ALA A 37 0.50 16.01 -7.79
N HIS A 38 0.95 14.84 -7.33
CA HIS A 38 0.59 14.28 -6.02
C HIS A 38 1.57 14.67 -4.90
N ILE A 39 2.70 15.29 -5.22
CA ILE A 39 3.71 15.67 -4.23
C ILE A 39 3.11 16.70 -3.27
N GLY A 40 3.13 16.39 -1.97
CA GLY A 40 2.61 17.26 -0.92
C GLY A 40 1.08 17.24 -0.76
N ASN A 41 0.36 16.47 -1.57
CA ASN A 41 -1.11 16.38 -1.48
C ASN A 41 -1.56 15.25 -0.56
N ASP A 42 -2.40 15.60 0.42
CA ASP A 42 -2.96 14.65 1.38
C ASP A 42 -4.09 13.80 0.82
N GLN A 43 -4.71 14.25 -0.28
CA GLN A 43 -5.71 13.49 -1.03
C GLN A 43 -5.17 13.25 -2.44
N ARG A 44 -5.15 11.99 -2.86
CA ARG A 44 -4.61 11.57 -4.17
C ARG A 44 -5.65 10.73 -4.87
N THR A 45 -5.86 10.99 -6.15
CA THR A 45 -6.88 10.34 -6.99
C THR A 45 -6.24 9.76 -8.24
N GLY A 46 -7.03 9.20 -9.17
CA GLY A 46 -6.51 8.58 -10.39
C GLY A 46 -6.08 7.13 -10.17
N ALA A 47 -6.89 6.37 -9.42
CA ALA A 47 -6.69 4.95 -9.29
C ALA A 47 -7.00 4.23 -10.62
N ASP A 48 -6.16 3.27 -11.00
CA ASP A 48 -6.33 2.47 -12.21
C ASP A 48 -7.47 1.43 -12.07
N GLU A 49 -7.71 0.64 -13.12
CA GLU A 49 -8.64 -0.49 -13.07
C GLU A 49 -8.32 -1.42 -11.89
N GLY A 50 -9.35 -1.68 -11.07
CA GLY A 50 -9.21 -2.47 -9.86
C GLY A 50 -9.02 -3.94 -10.16
N GLN A 51 -8.12 -4.60 -9.42
CA GLN A 51 -7.88 -6.04 -9.50
C GLN A 51 -8.18 -6.71 -8.15
N PRO A 52 -8.70 -7.96 -8.15
CA PRO A 52 -8.96 -8.68 -6.90
C PRO A 52 -7.69 -9.22 -6.24
N PHE A 53 -6.51 -9.03 -6.85
CA PHE A 53 -5.22 -9.47 -6.33
C PHE A 53 -4.11 -8.46 -6.63
N LEU A 54 -3.02 -8.57 -5.88
CA LEU A 54 -1.78 -7.81 -6.11
C LEU A 54 -0.64 -8.77 -6.45
N LEU A 55 0.20 -8.38 -7.41
CA LEU A 55 1.37 -9.16 -7.82
C LEU A 55 2.66 -8.51 -7.32
N TYR A 56 3.46 -9.28 -6.59
CA TYR A 56 4.79 -8.91 -6.13
C TYR A 56 5.75 -10.09 -6.33
N PRO A 57 7.04 -9.83 -6.60
CA PRO A 57 8.02 -10.91 -6.70
C PRO A 57 8.14 -11.69 -5.39
N ARG A 58 8.25 -13.01 -5.48
CA ARG A 58 8.27 -13.92 -4.32
C ARG A 58 9.37 -13.59 -3.31
N GLU A 59 10.53 -13.16 -3.78
CA GLU A 59 11.70 -12.89 -2.94
C GLU A 59 11.59 -11.53 -2.21
N HIS A 60 10.55 -10.75 -2.50
CA HIS A 60 10.39 -9.44 -1.91
C HIS A 60 9.76 -9.53 -0.53
N ARG A 61 10.34 -8.77 0.40
CA ARG A 61 9.77 -8.57 1.72
C ARG A 61 8.85 -7.36 1.68
N LEU A 62 7.59 -7.57 2.05
CA LEU A 62 6.58 -6.51 2.01
C LEU A 62 6.18 -6.12 3.43
N HIS A 63 5.71 -4.88 3.57
CA HIS A 63 4.98 -4.41 4.74
C HIS A 63 3.64 -3.88 4.27
N ILE A 64 2.54 -4.41 4.81
CA ILE A 64 1.18 -4.04 4.41
C ILE A 64 0.41 -3.38 5.56
N ALA A 65 -0.38 -2.36 5.24
CA ALA A 65 -1.32 -1.77 6.19
C ALA A 65 -2.63 -1.40 5.50
N PHE A 66 -3.72 -1.42 6.27
CA PHE A 66 -5.03 -0.92 5.86
C PHE A 66 -5.39 0.33 6.67
N SER A 67 -6.05 1.29 6.03
CA SER A 67 -6.62 2.47 6.69
C SER A 67 -7.97 2.83 6.05
N PRO A 68 -9.02 3.09 6.85
CA PRO A 68 -10.30 3.60 6.32
C PRO A 68 -10.18 4.97 5.65
N MET A 69 -9.18 5.77 6.06
CA MET A 69 -8.90 7.10 5.51
C MET A 69 -7.58 7.09 4.76
N GLN A 70 -7.49 7.91 3.71
CA GLN A 70 -6.24 8.08 2.98
C GLN A 70 -5.18 8.68 3.91
N TRP A 71 -3.98 8.12 3.90
CA TRP A 71 -2.85 8.65 4.63
C TRP A 71 -2.44 9.99 4.04
N THR A 72 -2.11 10.93 4.92
CA THR A 72 -1.51 12.21 4.53
C THR A 72 -0.18 11.96 3.82
N TRP A 73 0.24 12.91 2.99
CA TRP A 73 1.53 12.84 2.31
C TRP A 73 2.67 12.60 3.31
N ARG A 74 2.64 13.33 4.44
CA ARG A 74 3.63 13.22 5.51
C ARG A 74 3.67 11.82 6.13
N MET A 75 2.52 11.18 6.31
CA MET A 75 2.47 9.81 6.83
C MET A 75 3.11 8.83 5.86
N CYS A 76 2.81 8.94 4.57
CA CYS A 76 3.40 8.08 3.56
C CYS A 76 4.93 8.25 3.49
N GLU A 77 5.44 9.49 3.51
CA GLU A 77 6.88 9.77 3.52
C GLU A 77 7.57 9.29 4.81
N HIS A 78 6.92 9.42 5.96
CA HIS A 78 7.41 8.86 7.22
C HIS A 78 7.53 7.34 7.13
N MET A 79 6.51 6.66 6.62
CA MET A 79 6.54 5.21 6.44
C MET A 79 7.60 4.80 5.40
N ARG A 80 7.82 5.56 4.33
CA ARG A 80 8.92 5.29 3.37
C ARG A 80 10.30 5.37 4.00
N SER A 81 10.54 6.36 4.86
CA SER A 81 11.87 6.66 5.40
C SER A 81 12.18 6.00 6.75
N HIS A 82 11.19 5.52 7.49
CA HIS A 82 11.39 5.08 8.89
C HIS A 82 11.05 3.60 9.12
N ALA A 83 12.06 2.72 8.99
CA ALA A 83 11.92 1.27 9.15
C ALA A 83 11.33 0.81 10.50
N PRO A 84 11.71 1.39 11.65
CA PRO A 84 11.13 1.00 12.94
C PRO A 84 9.62 1.24 13.02
N SER A 85 9.12 2.36 12.47
CA SER A 85 7.68 2.64 12.44
C SER A 85 6.96 1.69 11.50
N ARG A 86 7.55 1.36 10.35
CA ARG A 86 6.95 0.34 9.47
C ARG A 86 6.79 -0.99 10.20
N ALA A 87 7.83 -1.46 10.88
CA ALA A 87 7.78 -2.73 11.63
C ALA A 87 6.74 -2.72 12.77
N LEU A 88 6.43 -1.55 13.34
CA LEU A 88 5.45 -1.40 14.42
C LEU A 88 4.01 -1.28 13.90
N TRP A 89 3.79 -0.55 12.80
CA TRP A 89 2.46 -0.16 12.33
C TRP A 89 1.96 -0.96 11.12
N MET A 90 2.87 -1.58 10.38
CA MET A 90 2.55 -2.37 9.18
C MET A 90 2.84 -3.85 9.44
N LYS A 91 2.03 -4.73 8.85
CA LYS A 91 2.24 -6.17 8.92
C LYS A 91 3.32 -6.56 7.92
N ALA A 92 4.43 -7.12 8.41
CA ALA A 92 5.44 -7.72 7.55
C ALA A 92 4.91 -9.00 6.90
N LEU A 93 5.20 -9.17 5.62
CA LEU A 93 4.90 -10.34 4.82
C LEU A 93 6.19 -10.81 4.14
N ASP A 94 6.59 -12.04 4.48
CA ASP A 94 7.62 -12.77 3.75
C ASP A 94 6.92 -13.69 2.74
N LEU A 95 6.82 -13.27 1.48
CA LEU A 95 6.08 -14.01 0.46
C LEU A 95 6.69 -15.39 0.19
N ALA A 96 8.00 -15.56 0.36
CA ALA A 96 8.66 -16.85 0.15
C ALA A 96 8.13 -17.93 1.10
N SER A 97 7.74 -17.54 2.32
CA SER A 97 7.17 -18.44 3.34
C SER A 97 5.75 -18.93 3.05
N TYR A 98 5.05 -18.31 2.10
CA TYR A 98 3.65 -18.64 1.74
C TYR A 98 3.53 -19.56 0.52
N CYS A 99 4.63 -19.82 -0.20
CA CYS A 99 4.67 -20.80 -1.28
C CYS A 99 5.16 -22.15 -0.71
N LEU A 100 4.20 -23.01 -0.33
CA LEU A 100 4.44 -24.43 0.00
C LEU A 100 4.76 -25.26 -1.25
#